data_AF-I3U8T5-F1
#
_entry.id   AF-I3U8T5-F1
#
_cell.length_a   1.000
_cell.length_b   1.000
_cell.length_c   1.000
_cell.angle_alpha   90.00
_cell.angle_beta   90.00
_cell.angle_gamma   90.00
#
_symmetry.space_group_name_H-M   'P 1'
#
loop_
_entity.id
_entity.type
_entity.pdbx_description
1 polymer ?
#
loop_
_entity_poly.entity_id
_entity_poly.type
_entity_poly.pdbx_seq_one_letter_code
_entity_poly.pdbx_strand_id
1 'polypeptide(L)'
;MNELIPARRFDRFFEQLLFSRVFSIVIGWSLCVALPYVLMWGPRAVWSPDNGQVTAALVTTLALVLSNVAVFRLLTRYPGGRNAALVAPQVMVIYLILSLIVLVFRLEVSRYLLFASGIVALFWLHIEFMALQHLKKVKLAVIDMGRAAELTKIPFIDTRILKAPDLQEVRYDGVVADFDAIDGTWERFLTRCVLKGTAVYNAKHLLESLTGRVSIRKMSENDIGSLLPSRNYERLKFLFDMVIVLLTLPLVLIVCAVTAVCIRLDSLVRSCIPRPALVAATGPLPYTSFAA
;
A
#
# COMPACT_ATOMS: atom_id res chain seq x y z
N MET A 1 7.87 14.74 1.40
CA MET A 1 7.17 15.40 2.50
C MET A 1 6.19 14.42 3.13
N ASN A 2 6.71 13.43 3.85
CA ASN A 2 5.94 12.44 4.62
C ASN A 2 6.74 12.15 5.89
N GLU A 3 6.94 13.19 6.70
CA GLU A 3 7.44 13.07 8.06
C GLU A 3 6.29 13.29 9.03
N LEU A 4 5.53 12.23 9.25
CA LEU A 4 4.72 12.03 10.45
C LEU A 4 5.03 10.58 10.78
N ILE A 5 5.92 10.27 11.73
CA ILE A 5 5.60 10.20 13.17
C ILE A 5 6.93 9.92 13.92
N PRO A 6 7.34 10.71 14.92
CA PRO A 6 8.11 10.22 16.04
C PRO A 6 7.16 10.11 17.25
N ALA A 7 6.35 9.06 17.29
CA ALA A 7 5.68 8.65 18.52
C ALA A 7 6.74 8.01 19.40
N ARG A 8 7.42 8.83 20.21
CA ARG A 8 8.42 8.37 21.20
C ARG A 8 7.67 7.65 22.33
N ARG A 9 7.24 6.42 22.03
CA ARG A 9 6.14 5.72 22.72
C ARG A 9 6.59 4.73 23.80
N PHE A 10 7.83 4.26 23.83
CA PHE A 10 8.17 3.14 24.69
C PHE A 10 9.40 3.49 25.52
N ASP A 11 9.26 3.81 26.81
CA ASP A 11 10.43 3.94 27.72
C ASP A 11 10.69 2.67 28.52
N ARG A 12 9.76 1.69 28.50
CA ARG A 12 10.02 0.38 29.10
C ARG A 12 10.83 -0.46 28.13
N PHE A 13 12.06 -0.77 28.52
CA PHE A 13 12.99 -1.60 27.75
C PHE A 13 12.34 -2.92 27.27
N PHE A 14 11.48 -3.53 28.10
CA PHE A 14 10.72 -4.74 27.73
C PHE A 14 9.70 -4.55 26.61
N GLU A 15 9.00 -3.41 26.56
CA GLU A 15 8.07 -3.12 25.47
C GLU A 15 8.84 -2.79 24.19
N GLN A 16 9.95 -2.06 24.28
CA GLN A 16 10.84 -1.84 23.14
C GLN A 16 11.43 -3.16 22.61
N LEU A 17 11.75 -4.12 23.48
CA LEU A 17 12.32 -5.41 23.11
C LEU A 17 11.27 -6.32 22.47
N LEU A 18 10.08 -6.41 23.06
CA LEU A 18 8.96 -7.21 22.53
C LEU A 18 8.43 -6.64 21.20
N PHE A 19 8.40 -5.30 21.06
CA PHE A 19 8.03 -4.62 19.81
C PHE A 19 9.22 -4.38 18.88
N SER A 20 10.42 -4.83 19.24
CA SER A 20 11.58 -4.71 18.37
C SER A 20 11.31 -5.55 17.13
N ARG A 21 11.43 -4.90 15.97
CA ARG A 21 11.31 -5.56 14.67
C ARG A 21 12.23 -6.78 14.57
N VAL A 22 13.40 -6.71 15.20
CA VAL A 22 14.37 -7.81 15.22
C VAL A 22 13.80 -9.01 15.97
N PHE A 23 13.13 -8.79 17.09
CA PHE A 23 12.53 -9.86 17.89
C PHE A 23 11.40 -10.57 17.13
N SER A 24 10.52 -9.80 16.48
CA SER A 24 9.48 -10.34 15.59
C SER A 24 10.07 -11.19 14.45
N ILE A 25 11.10 -10.69 13.77
CA ILE A 25 11.76 -11.42 12.68
C ILE A 25 12.44 -12.69 13.19
N VAL A 26 13.10 -12.63 14.35
CA VAL A 26 13.79 -13.79 14.94
C VAL A 26 12.80 -14.88 15.35
N ILE A 27 11.71 -14.52 16.03
CA ILE A 27 10.69 -15.51 16.41
C ILE A 27 9.99 -16.05 15.16
N GLY A 28 9.61 -15.17 14.23
CA GLY A 28 9.00 -15.59 12.98
C GLY A 28 9.91 -16.52 12.19
N TRP A 29 11.22 -16.25 12.14
CA TRP A 29 12.18 -17.11 11.46
C TRP A 29 12.31 -18.47 12.14
N SER A 30 12.40 -18.49 13.47
CA SER A 30 12.45 -19.72 14.24
C SER A 30 11.21 -20.58 14.01
N LEU A 31 10.03 -19.97 13.96
CA LEU A 31 8.75 -20.69 13.88
C LEU A 31 8.39 -21.10 12.44
N CYS A 32 8.67 -20.23 11.46
CA CYS A 32 8.25 -20.42 10.07
C CYS A 32 9.32 -21.09 9.20
N VAL A 33 10.61 -21.01 9.57
CA VAL A 33 11.71 -21.56 8.78
C VAL A 33 12.41 -22.68 9.55
N ALA A 34 12.92 -22.41 10.76
CA ALA A 34 13.70 -23.39 11.49
C ALA A 34 12.87 -24.60 11.96
N LEU A 35 11.66 -24.38 12.47
CA LEU A 35 10.77 -25.45 12.91
C LEU A 35 10.37 -26.43 11.78
N PRO A 36 9.84 -26.00 10.62
CA PRO A 36 9.55 -26.92 9.53
C PRO A 36 10.80 -27.55 8.91
N TYR A 37 11.95 -26.86 8.93
CA TYR A 37 13.23 -27.43 8.49
C TYR A 37 13.66 -28.62 9.37
N VAL A 38 13.66 -28.41 10.70
CA VAL A 38 14.05 -29.44 11.68
C VAL A 38 13.02 -30.57 11.76
N LEU A 39 11.74 -30.27 11.62
CA LEU A 39 10.68 -31.29 11.61
C LEU A 39 10.82 -32.24 10.41
N MET A 40 11.24 -31.73 9.25
CA MET A 40 11.33 -32.51 8.02
C MET A 40 12.62 -33.32 7.92
N TRP A 41 13.78 -32.70 8.15
CA TRP A 41 15.08 -33.34 7.95
C TRP A 41 15.79 -33.74 9.25
N GLY A 42 15.18 -33.43 10.39
CA GLY A 42 15.75 -33.68 11.71
C GLY A 42 16.85 -32.68 12.08
N PRO A 43 17.27 -32.67 13.37
CA PRO A 43 18.31 -31.75 13.85
C PRO A 43 19.68 -31.98 13.19
N ARG A 44 19.95 -33.22 12.75
CA ARG A 44 21.25 -33.60 12.16
C ARG A 44 21.48 -32.96 10.78
N ALA A 45 20.42 -32.71 10.02
CA ALA A 45 20.52 -32.07 8.71
C ALA A 45 20.92 -30.59 8.76
N VAL A 46 20.94 -29.97 9.95
CA VAL A 46 21.47 -28.62 10.11
C VAL A 46 23.00 -28.62 10.08
N TRP A 47 23.65 -29.76 10.39
CA TRP A 47 25.12 -29.87 10.47
C TRP A 47 25.76 -30.31 9.14
N SER A 48 24.99 -30.95 8.26
CA SER A 48 25.43 -31.33 6.90
C SER A 48 24.30 -31.10 5.88
N PRO A 49 23.99 -29.84 5.55
CA PRO A 49 22.88 -29.54 4.64
C PRO A 49 23.26 -29.77 3.18
N ASP A 50 22.35 -30.34 2.40
CA ASP A 50 22.51 -30.41 0.94
C ASP A 50 22.30 -29.03 0.29
N ASN A 51 22.84 -28.82 -0.92
CA ASN A 51 22.67 -27.57 -1.67
C ASN A 51 21.20 -27.16 -1.83
N GLY A 52 20.30 -28.13 -2.03
CA GLY A 52 18.86 -27.84 -2.14
C GLY A 52 18.20 -27.46 -0.82
N GLN A 53 18.71 -27.94 0.32
CA GLN A 53 18.22 -27.57 1.66
C GLN A 53 18.65 -26.14 2.00
N VAL A 54 19.90 -25.78 1.69
CA VAL A 54 20.42 -24.41 1.86
C VAL A 54 19.64 -23.43 0.99
N THR A 55 19.43 -23.77 -0.27
CA THR A 55 18.66 -22.91 -1.20
C THR A 55 17.22 -22.73 -0.73
N ALA A 56 16.57 -23.80 -0.25
CA ALA A 56 15.22 -23.73 0.30
C ALA A 56 15.14 -22.87 1.57
N ALA A 57 16.11 -22.99 2.48
CA ALA A 57 16.18 -22.17 3.69
C ALA A 57 16.39 -20.69 3.36
N LEU A 58 17.25 -20.37 2.39
CA LEU A 58 17.48 -19.00 1.94
C LEU A 58 16.23 -18.37 1.32
N VAL A 59 15.55 -19.09 0.40
CA VAL A 59 14.34 -18.60 -0.27
C VAL A 59 13.21 -18.37 0.74
N THR A 60 12.99 -19.30 1.66
CA THR A 60 11.92 -19.18 2.67
C THR A 60 12.22 -18.09 3.71
N THR A 61 13.48 -17.91 4.09
CA THR A 61 13.93 -16.78 4.92
C THR A 61 13.66 -15.44 4.23
N LEU A 62 14.04 -15.32 2.95
CA LEU A 62 13.80 -14.10 2.18
C LEU A 62 12.30 -13.81 2.04
N ALA A 63 11.48 -14.84 1.78
CA ALA A 63 10.02 -14.73 1.71
C ALA A 63 9.42 -14.17 2.99
N LEU A 64 9.85 -14.70 4.14
CA LEU A 64 9.37 -14.27 5.44
C LEU A 64 9.75 -12.83 5.73
N VAL A 65 11.01 -12.44 5.48
CA VAL A 65 11.49 -11.07 5.74
C VAL A 65 10.74 -10.06 4.87
N LEU A 66 10.58 -10.35 3.58
CA LEU A 66 9.82 -9.49 2.66
C LEU A 66 8.35 -9.36 3.10
N SER A 67 7.74 -10.46 3.52
CA SER A 67 6.36 -10.49 4.02
C SER A 67 6.20 -9.66 5.30
N ASN A 68 7.10 -9.82 6.27
CA ASN A 68 7.10 -9.04 7.51
C ASN A 68 7.26 -7.53 7.23
N VAL A 69 8.16 -7.15 6.32
CA VAL A 69 8.34 -5.76 5.89
C VAL A 69 7.07 -5.21 5.21
N ALA A 70 6.41 -5.99 4.36
CA ALA A 70 5.18 -5.59 3.68
C ALA A 70 4.01 -5.37 4.66
N VAL A 71 3.81 -6.31 5.58
CA VAL A 71 2.79 -6.22 6.64
C VAL A 71 3.05 -5.03 7.56
N PHE A 72 4.32 -4.77 7.89
CA PHE A 72 4.69 -3.58 8.67
C PHE A 72 4.36 -2.29 7.92
N ARG A 73 4.65 -2.22 6.62
CA ARG A 73 4.32 -1.03 5.82
C ARG A 73 2.81 -0.77 5.79
N LEU A 74 2.00 -1.84 5.75
CA LEU A 74 0.54 -1.74 5.83
C LEU A 74 0.12 -1.11 7.17
N LEU A 75 0.70 -1.57 8.29
CA LEU A 75 0.44 -1.02 9.62
C LEU A 75 0.85 0.46 9.75
N THR A 76 1.96 0.89 9.12
CA THR A 76 2.45 2.27 9.27
C THR A 76 1.79 3.26 8.33
N ARG A 77 1.37 2.85 7.13
CA ARG A 77 0.81 3.77 6.12
C ARG A 77 -0.70 3.95 6.25
N TYR A 78 -1.40 3.01 6.86
CA TYR A 78 -2.86 3.03 6.98
C TYR A 78 -3.30 2.93 8.45
N PRO A 79 -3.23 4.04 9.22
CA PRO A 79 -3.65 4.03 10.62
C PRO A 79 -5.15 3.72 10.82
N GLY A 80 -6.00 3.97 9.80
CA GLY A 80 -7.43 3.60 9.80
C GLY A 80 -7.74 2.28 9.08
N GLY A 81 -6.79 1.70 8.34
CA GLY A 81 -6.96 0.47 7.57
C GLY A 81 -6.70 -0.76 8.43
N ARG A 82 -7.48 -0.97 9.49
CA ARG A 82 -7.33 -2.09 10.42
C ARG A 82 -7.73 -3.46 9.85
N ASN A 83 -7.92 -3.57 8.54
CA ASN A 83 -8.40 -4.80 7.92
C ASN A 83 -7.28 -5.85 7.94
N ALA A 84 -7.29 -6.72 8.95
CA ALA A 84 -6.43 -7.90 9.01
C ALA A 84 -6.59 -8.80 7.76
N ALA A 85 -7.71 -8.67 7.05
CA ALA A 85 -7.96 -9.30 5.76
C ALA A 85 -6.93 -8.91 4.67
N LEU A 86 -6.24 -7.77 4.80
CA LEU A 86 -5.19 -7.35 3.84
C LEU A 86 -3.83 -8.04 4.09
N VAL A 87 -3.64 -8.67 5.25
CA VAL A 87 -2.37 -9.36 5.59
C VAL A 87 -2.22 -10.63 4.74
N ALA A 88 -3.26 -11.46 4.69
CA ALA A 88 -3.24 -12.72 3.95
C ALA A 88 -2.87 -12.58 2.45
N PRO A 89 -3.52 -11.69 1.65
CA PRO A 89 -3.19 -11.55 0.24
C PRO A 89 -1.76 -11.02 0.02
N GLN A 90 -1.23 -10.18 0.92
CA GLN A 90 0.16 -9.71 0.81
C GLN A 90 1.17 -10.84 0.97
N VAL A 91 1.00 -11.67 2.00
CA VAL A 91 1.86 -12.82 2.23
C VAL A 91 1.74 -13.82 1.08
N MET A 92 0.52 -14.11 0.61
CA MET A 92 0.29 -15.00 -0.53
C MET A 92 0.99 -14.52 -1.79
N VAL A 93 0.89 -13.23 -2.14
CA VAL A 93 1.54 -12.69 -3.34
C VAL A 93 3.07 -12.81 -3.27
N ILE A 94 3.68 -12.54 -2.11
CA ILE A 94 5.14 -12.64 -1.95
C ILE A 94 5.61 -14.08 -2.09
N TYR A 95 4.93 -15.03 -1.43
CA TYR A 95 5.25 -16.45 -1.55
C TYR A 95 4.99 -16.98 -2.96
N LEU A 96 3.94 -16.51 -3.66
CA LEU A 96 3.66 -16.87 -5.04
C LEU A 96 4.76 -16.38 -5.99
N ILE A 97 5.19 -15.13 -5.86
CA ILE A 97 6.27 -14.56 -6.69
C ILE A 97 7.56 -15.34 -6.49
N LEU A 98 7.94 -15.63 -5.23
CA LEU A 98 9.17 -16.40 -4.96
C LEU A 98 9.06 -17.85 -5.44
N SER A 99 7.89 -18.47 -5.31
CA SER A 99 7.64 -19.80 -5.88
C SER A 99 7.81 -19.81 -7.40
N LEU A 100 7.31 -18.76 -8.08
CA LEU A 100 7.44 -18.61 -9.53
C LEU A 100 8.90 -18.42 -9.94
N ILE A 101 9.68 -17.62 -9.19
CA ILE A 101 11.12 -17.45 -9.43
C ILE A 101 11.84 -18.80 -9.31
N VAL A 102 11.59 -19.56 -8.24
CA VAL A 102 12.15 -20.90 -8.07
C VAL A 102 11.80 -21.82 -9.25
N LEU A 103 10.56 -21.77 -9.73
CA LEU A 103 10.09 -22.57 -10.86
C LEU A 103 10.76 -22.18 -12.18
N VAL A 104 10.87 -20.88 -12.48
CA VAL A 104 11.45 -20.35 -13.73
C VAL A 104 12.94 -20.62 -13.80
N PHE A 105 13.67 -20.40 -12.71
CA PHE A 105 15.12 -20.63 -12.64
C PHE A 105 15.48 -22.10 -12.39
N ARG A 106 14.48 -22.99 -12.28
CA ARG A 106 14.65 -24.42 -11.96
C ARG A 106 15.61 -24.65 -10.79
N LEU A 107 15.48 -23.85 -9.74
CA LEU A 107 16.31 -24.00 -8.55
C LEU A 107 15.96 -25.32 -7.85
N GLU A 108 16.99 -26.05 -7.42
CA GLU A 108 16.83 -27.25 -6.60
C GLU A 108 16.33 -26.84 -5.22
N VAL A 109 15.01 -26.75 -5.07
CA VAL A 109 14.36 -26.35 -3.83
C VAL A 109 13.35 -27.40 -3.42
N SER A 110 13.38 -27.77 -2.14
CA SER A 110 12.33 -28.59 -1.55
C SER A 110 11.00 -27.85 -1.60
N ARG A 111 10.13 -28.26 -2.54
CA ARG A 111 8.78 -27.69 -2.70
C ARG A 111 7.98 -27.79 -1.41
N TYR A 112 8.19 -28.88 -0.66
CA TYR A 112 7.52 -29.10 0.62
C TYR A 112 7.88 -28.02 1.65
N LEU A 113 9.16 -27.69 1.84
CA LEU A 113 9.59 -26.65 2.79
C LEU A 113 8.99 -25.29 2.41
N LEU A 114 8.94 -25.00 1.11
CA LEU A 114 8.37 -23.74 0.61
C LEU A 114 6.87 -23.64 0.93
N PHE A 115 6.10 -24.71 0.69
CA PHE A 115 4.67 -24.75 1.03
C PHE A 115 4.42 -24.73 2.55
N ALA A 116 5.13 -25.56 3.32
CA ALA A 116 4.98 -25.66 4.76
C ALA A 116 5.30 -24.33 5.45
N SER A 117 6.43 -23.72 5.11
CA SER A 117 6.81 -22.40 5.64
C SER A 117 5.82 -21.31 5.25
N GLY A 118 5.25 -21.35 4.04
CA GLY A 118 4.23 -20.39 3.59
C GLY A 118 2.94 -20.46 4.42
N ILE A 119 2.46 -21.66 4.72
CA ILE A 119 1.27 -21.86 5.56
C ILE A 119 1.55 -21.37 6.98
N VAL A 120 2.67 -21.77 7.57
CA VAL A 120 3.04 -21.35 8.94
C VAL A 120 3.24 -19.84 9.01
N ALA A 121 3.89 -19.24 8.01
CA ALA A 121 4.08 -17.79 7.92
C ALA A 121 2.77 -17.01 7.79
N LEU A 122 1.79 -17.52 7.03
CA LEU A 122 0.45 -16.93 6.94
C LEU A 122 -0.21 -16.85 8.31
N PHE A 123 -0.22 -17.94 9.07
CA PHE A 123 -0.81 -17.96 10.41
C PHE A 123 -0.02 -17.08 11.38
N TRP A 124 1.31 -17.20 11.40
CA TRP A 124 2.17 -16.45 12.32
C TRP A 124 2.03 -14.93 12.10
N LEU A 125 2.17 -14.45 10.87
CA LEU A 125 2.08 -13.02 10.56
C LEU A 125 0.67 -12.47 10.81
N HIS A 126 -0.37 -13.30 10.65
CA HIS A 126 -1.74 -12.90 10.98
C HIS A 126 -1.95 -12.77 12.50
N ILE A 127 -1.47 -13.74 13.29
CA ILE A 127 -1.52 -13.70 14.75
C ILE A 127 -0.70 -12.51 15.28
N GLU A 128 0.50 -12.31 14.75
CA GLU A 128 1.36 -11.18 15.10
C GLU A 128 0.66 -9.85 14.83
N PHE A 129 0.04 -9.70 13.65
CA PHE A 129 -0.71 -8.51 13.30
C PHE A 129 -1.86 -8.24 14.27
N MET A 130 -2.64 -9.28 14.62
CA MET A 130 -3.73 -9.16 15.60
C MET A 130 -3.19 -8.78 16.98
N ALA A 131 -2.15 -9.46 17.46
CA ALA A 131 -1.53 -9.17 18.76
C ALA A 131 -1.02 -7.72 18.82
N LEU A 132 -0.33 -7.25 17.78
CA LEU A 132 0.12 -5.86 17.68
C LEU A 132 -1.05 -4.88 17.71
N GLN A 133 -2.16 -5.19 17.04
CA GLN A 133 -3.36 -4.33 17.06
C GLN A 133 -4.03 -4.26 18.43
N HIS A 134 -4.07 -5.37 19.17
CA HIS A 134 -4.67 -5.40 20.51
C HIS A 134 -3.81 -4.68 21.56
N LEU A 135 -2.48 -4.78 21.44
CA LEU A 135 -1.56 -4.11 22.35
C LEU A 135 -1.40 -2.61 22.04
N LYS A 136 -1.59 -2.19 20.78
CA LYS A 136 -1.56 -0.78 20.36
C LYS A 136 -2.92 -0.08 20.53
N LYS A 137 -3.57 -0.19 21.69
CA LYS A 137 -4.67 0.74 22.02
C LYS A 137 -4.06 2.14 22.21
N VAL A 138 -4.51 3.10 21.42
CA VAL A 138 -4.04 4.49 21.47
C VAL A 138 -4.87 5.23 22.51
N LYS A 139 -4.22 5.85 23.49
CA LYS A 139 -4.85 6.68 24.51
C LYS A 139 -4.82 8.13 24.05
N LEU A 140 -5.97 8.66 23.66
CA LEU A 140 -6.09 10.03 23.16
C LEU A 140 -6.68 10.94 24.25
N ALA A 141 -6.02 12.06 24.51
CA ALA A 141 -6.55 13.13 25.33
C ALA A 141 -7.43 14.01 24.45
N VAL A 142 -8.70 14.19 24.79
CA VAL A 142 -9.66 14.95 23.98
C VAL A 142 -10.04 16.22 24.73
N ILE A 143 -9.93 17.37 24.06
CA ILE A 143 -10.42 18.65 24.60
C ILE A 143 -11.93 18.71 24.35
N ASP A 144 -12.74 18.97 25.38
CA ASP A 144 -14.22 18.98 25.30
C ASP A 144 -14.78 20.22 24.58
N MET A 145 -14.31 20.48 23.36
CA MET A 145 -14.70 21.65 22.57
C MET A 145 -14.98 21.23 21.12
N GLY A 146 -16.08 21.72 20.56
CA GLY A 146 -16.46 21.47 19.16
C GLY A 146 -16.72 20.00 18.87
N ARG A 147 -16.25 19.52 17.72
CA ARG A 147 -16.47 18.13 17.24
C ARG A 147 -15.63 17.10 17.98
N ALA A 148 -14.71 17.53 18.83
CA ALA A 148 -13.87 16.63 19.61
C ALA A 148 -14.68 15.72 20.53
N ALA A 149 -15.83 16.18 21.04
CA ALA A 149 -16.75 15.38 21.87
C ALA A 149 -17.39 14.19 21.12
N GLU A 150 -17.44 14.21 19.79
CA GLU A 150 -17.96 13.08 18.99
C GLU A 150 -17.03 11.86 19.04
N LEU A 151 -15.72 12.07 19.26
CA LEU A 151 -14.74 10.98 19.38
C LEU A 151 -14.97 10.12 20.64
N THR A 152 -15.53 10.71 21.69
CA THR A 152 -15.84 10.00 22.94
C THR A 152 -16.92 8.92 22.75
N LYS A 153 -17.74 9.04 21.70
CA LYS A 153 -18.81 8.08 21.38
C LYS A 153 -18.30 6.85 20.62
N ILE A 154 -17.03 6.82 20.22
CA ILE A 154 -16.47 5.73 19.42
C ILE A 154 -15.91 4.66 20.38
N PRO A 155 -16.49 3.45 20.46
CA PRO A 155 -16.08 2.41 21.42
C PRO A 155 -14.69 1.82 21.16
N PHE A 156 -14.09 2.17 20.02
CA PHE A 156 -12.82 1.66 19.56
C PHE A 156 -11.60 2.38 20.19
N ILE A 157 -11.79 3.56 20.80
CA ILE A 157 -10.70 4.43 21.27
C ILE A 157 -10.85 4.71 22.76
N ASP A 158 -9.75 4.55 23.50
CA ASP A 158 -9.66 4.98 24.90
C ASP A 158 -9.44 6.50 24.92
N THR A 159 -10.55 7.24 24.91
CA THR A 159 -10.58 8.70 24.95
C THR A 159 -10.74 9.16 26.39
N ARG A 160 -9.92 10.15 26.80
CA ARG A 160 -10.10 10.83 28.08
C ARG A 160 -10.30 12.31 27.85
N ILE A 161 -11.36 12.84 28.43
CA ILE A 161 -11.69 14.25 28.33
C ILE A 161 -10.79 15.06 29.27
N LEU A 162 -10.06 16.03 28.71
CA LEU A 162 -9.30 17.03 29.44
C LEU A 162 -10.25 18.15 29.90
N LYS A 163 -10.43 18.29 31.21
CA LYS A 163 -11.25 19.36 31.81
C LYS A 163 -10.48 20.67 32.04
N ALA A 164 -9.15 20.60 32.06
CA ALA A 164 -8.26 21.73 32.28
C ALA A 164 -7.10 21.67 31.27
N PRO A 165 -6.46 22.81 30.93
CA PRO A 165 -5.30 22.89 30.04
C PRO A 165 -4.02 22.41 30.75
N ASP A 166 -4.09 21.21 31.34
CA ASP A 166 -2.97 20.52 31.95
C ASP A 166 -3.11 19.00 31.75
N LEU A 167 -2.00 18.31 31.51
CA LEU A 167 -1.98 16.87 31.26
C LEU A 167 -2.10 16.03 32.56
N GLN A 168 -2.17 16.65 33.74
CA GLN A 168 -2.27 15.96 35.04
C GLN A 168 -1.23 14.83 35.22
N GLU A 169 -0.03 15.00 34.64
CA GLU A 169 1.06 14.00 34.61
C GLU A 169 0.70 12.63 33.97
N VAL A 170 -0.46 12.52 33.32
CA VAL A 170 -0.85 11.30 32.61
C VAL A 170 -0.23 11.32 31.20
N ARG A 171 0.50 10.25 30.85
CA ARG A 171 1.08 10.09 29.52
C ARG A 171 -0.01 9.71 28.50
N TYR A 172 -0.37 10.65 27.65
CA TYR A 172 -1.26 10.45 26.50
C TYR A 172 -0.44 10.23 25.22
N ASP A 173 -0.95 9.39 24.30
CA ASP A 173 -0.30 9.15 22.99
C ASP A 173 -0.47 10.34 22.03
N GLY A 174 -1.47 11.19 22.29
CA GLY A 174 -1.67 12.45 21.61
C GLY A 174 -2.85 13.23 22.17
N VAL A 175 -2.87 14.53 21.87
CA VAL A 175 -3.96 15.44 22.23
C VAL A 175 -4.78 15.73 20.98
N VAL A 176 -6.09 15.59 21.08
CA VAL A 176 -7.04 15.82 20.00
C VAL A 176 -7.88 17.03 20.33
N ALA A 177 -7.94 17.96 19.38
CA ALA A 177 -8.66 19.20 19.55
C ALA A 177 -9.31 19.63 18.24
N ASP A 178 -10.42 20.36 18.34
CA ASP A 178 -11.03 21.01 17.19
C ASP A 178 -10.41 22.39 17.01
N PHE A 179 -9.51 22.54 16.03
CA PHE A 179 -8.79 23.79 15.80
C PHE A 179 -9.71 24.96 15.42
N ASP A 180 -10.91 24.68 14.92
CA ASP A 180 -11.88 25.72 14.53
C ASP A 180 -12.65 26.27 15.75
N ALA A 181 -12.66 25.56 16.88
CA ALA A 181 -13.46 25.88 18.08
C ALA A 181 -12.60 26.15 19.33
N ILE A 182 -11.29 26.35 19.16
CA ILE A 182 -10.33 26.50 20.26
C ILE A 182 -10.22 27.96 20.72
N ASP A 183 -10.14 28.14 22.05
CA ASP A 183 -9.80 29.42 22.68
C ASP A 183 -8.28 29.61 22.81
N GLY A 184 -7.80 30.86 22.89
CA GLY A 184 -6.37 31.19 22.93
C GLY A 184 -5.61 30.55 24.11
N THR A 185 -6.30 30.24 25.21
CA THR A 185 -5.72 29.47 26.33
C THR A 185 -5.35 28.05 25.93
N TRP A 186 -6.22 27.38 25.16
CA TRP A 186 -6.02 26.03 24.66
C TRP A 186 -4.99 25.99 23.52
N GLU A 187 -4.91 27.04 22.71
CA GLU A 187 -3.89 27.17 21.67
C GLU A 187 -2.47 27.20 22.26
N ARG A 188 -2.27 27.98 23.34
CA ARG A 188 -1.01 28.00 24.09
C ARG A 188 -0.68 26.65 24.71
N PHE A 189 -1.69 25.94 25.23
CA PHE A 189 -1.54 24.60 25.77
C PHE A 189 -1.10 23.58 24.70
N LEU A 190 -1.75 23.58 23.54
CA LEU A 190 -1.38 22.71 22.42
C LEU A 190 0.05 23.00 21.95
N THR A 191 0.42 24.27 21.86
CA THR A 191 1.79 24.69 21.51
C THR A 191 2.81 24.13 22.52
N ARG A 192 2.53 24.21 23.83
CA ARG A 192 3.37 23.59 24.85
C ARG A 192 3.43 22.06 24.74
N CYS A 193 2.33 21.41 24.34
CA CYS A 193 2.31 19.97 24.10
C CYS A 193 3.24 19.59 22.94
N VAL A 194 3.19 20.34 21.83
CA VAL A 194 4.07 20.14 20.67
C VAL A 194 5.54 20.34 21.07
N LEU A 195 5.86 21.39 21.83
CA LEU A 195 7.22 21.65 22.32
C LEU A 195 7.74 20.56 23.27
N LYS A 196 6.84 19.89 24.01
CA LYS A 196 7.16 18.72 24.85
C LYS A 196 7.24 17.41 24.07
N GLY A 197 7.00 17.42 22.77
CA GLY A 197 7.03 16.23 21.91
C GLY A 197 5.77 15.37 21.97
N THR A 198 4.67 15.90 22.50
CA THR A 198 3.35 15.23 22.48
C THR A 198 2.66 15.56 21.16
N ALA A 199 2.22 14.53 20.42
CA ALA A 199 1.54 14.70 19.15
C ALA A 199 0.17 15.39 19.34
N VAL A 200 -0.14 16.37 18.49
CA VAL A 200 -1.44 17.08 18.49
C VAL A 200 -2.15 16.79 17.17
N TYR A 201 -3.42 16.39 17.26
CA TYR A 201 -4.25 16.02 16.12
C TYR A 201 -5.52 16.86 16.05
N ASN A 202 -5.97 17.15 14.83
CA ASN A 202 -7.26 17.78 14.59
C ASN A 202 -8.39 16.73 14.71
N ALA A 203 -9.42 17.04 15.51
CA ALA A 203 -10.61 16.20 15.68
C ALA A 203 -11.28 15.84 14.35
N LYS A 204 -11.34 16.78 13.39
CA LYS A 204 -11.92 16.57 12.06
C LYS A 204 -11.21 15.45 11.29
N HIS A 205 -9.88 15.53 11.16
CA HIS A 205 -9.09 14.53 10.43
C HIS A 205 -9.16 13.13 11.06
N LEU A 206 -9.18 13.08 12.40
CA LEU A 206 -9.35 11.81 13.14
C LEU A 206 -10.74 11.21 12.90
N LEU A 207 -11.80 12.00 13.02
CA LEU A 207 -13.17 11.55 12.76
C LEU A 207 -13.34 11.08 11.31
N GLU A 208 -12.82 11.81 10.34
CA GLU A 208 -12.88 11.43 8.92
C GLU A 208 -12.13 10.11 8.65
N SER A 209 -10.96 9.92 9.28
CA SER A 209 -10.16 8.69 9.16
C SER A 209 -10.83 7.48 9.83
N LEU A 210 -11.53 7.70 10.96
CA LEU A 210 -12.16 6.64 11.74
C LEU A 210 -13.55 6.26 11.23
N THR A 211 -14.32 7.24 10.79
CA THR A 211 -15.70 7.02 10.30
C THR A 211 -15.75 6.79 8.80
N GLY A 212 -14.69 7.15 8.06
CA GLY A 212 -14.66 7.12 6.60
C GLY A 212 -15.60 8.13 5.93
N ARG A 213 -16.23 9.02 6.70
CA ARG A 213 -17.18 10.03 6.20
C ARG A 213 -16.49 11.39 6.16
N VAL A 214 -16.30 11.95 4.97
CA VAL A 214 -15.71 13.27 4.78
C VAL A 214 -16.77 14.36 4.97
N SER A 215 -16.51 15.32 5.84
CA SER A 215 -17.39 16.47 6.04
C SER A 215 -16.96 17.63 5.15
N ILE A 216 -17.53 17.69 3.93
CA ILE A 216 -17.21 18.72 2.94
C ILE A 216 -17.91 20.04 3.33
N ARG A 217 -17.31 20.79 4.26
CA ARG A 217 -17.78 22.12 4.67
C ARG A 217 -16.87 23.24 4.18
N LYS A 218 -15.59 22.90 3.95
CA LYS A 218 -14.55 23.74 3.34
C LYS A 218 -13.55 22.79 2.70
N MET A 219 -13.39 22.86 1.38
CA MET A 219 -12.38 22.10 0.66
C MET A 219 -11.03 22.73 1.03
N SER A 220 -10.17 21.99 1.73
CA SER A 220 -8.83 22.51 1.97
C SER A 220 -8.08 22.47 0.64
N GLU A 221 -7.28 23.49 0.33
CA GLU A 221 -6.53 23.58 -0.94
C GLU A 221 -5.67 22.31 -1.20
N ASN A 222 -5.31 21.60 -0.13
CA ASN A 222 -4.55 20.36 -0.15
C ASN A 222 -5.35 19.12 -0.64
N ASP A 223 -6.68 19.15 -0.60
CA ASP A 223 -7.53 18.02 -1.01
C ASP A 223 -7.60 17.86 -2.54
N ILE A 224 -7.45 18.96 -3.29
CA ILE A 224 -7.51 18.95 -4.77
C ILE A 224 -6.32 18.17 -5.35
N GLY A 225 -5.14 18.27 -4.73
CA GLY A 225 -3.96 17.50 -5.14
C GLY A 225 -4.05 16.00 -4.80
N SER A 226 -4.96 15.60 -3.90
CA SER A 226 -5.16 14.20 -3.49
C SER A 226 -6.05 13.41 -4.46
N LEU A 227 -6.79 14.11 -5.32
CA LEU A 227 -7.59 13.53 -6.40
C LEU A 227 -6.73 13.06 -7.58
N LEU A 228 -5.47 13.51 -7.65
CA LEU A 228 -4.51 13.00 -8.61
C LEU A 228 -4.15 11.56 -8.22
N PRO A 229 -4.20 10.60 -9.16
CA PRO A 229 -3.88 9.21 -8.87
C PRO A 229 -2.47 9.10 -8.29
N SER A 230 -2.28 8.18 -7.35
CA SER A 230 -0.97 8.02 -6.72
C SER A 230 0.11 7.74 -7.77
N ARG A 231 1.26 8.42 -7.67
CA ARG A 231 2.38 8.26 -8.61
C ARG A 231 2.86 6.80 -8.78
N ASN A 232 2.62 5.97 -7.77
CA ASN A 232 2.90 4.53 -7.83
C ASN A 232 1.88 3.77 -8.70
N TYR A 233 0.59 4.15 -8.63
CA TYR A 233 -0.44 3.60 -9.49
C TYR A 233 -0.16 3.92 -10.95
N GLU A 234 0.22 5.17 -11.27
CA GLU A 234 0.58 5.57 -12.63
C GLU A 234 1.75 4.76 -13.19
N ARG A 235 2.83 4.58 -12.39
CA ARG A 235 3.98 3.76 -12.77
C ARG A 235 3.61 2.30 -13.00
N LEU A 236 2.77 1.74 -12.13
CA LEU A 236 2.33 0.35 -12.23
C LEU A 236 1.44 0.16 -13.45
N LYS A 237 0.52 1.09 -13.72
CA LYS A 237 -0.31 1.10 -14.93
C LYS A 237 0.54 1.15 -16.18
N PHE A 238 1.55 2.02 -16.21
CA PHE A 238 2.50 2.10 -17.32
C PHE A 238 3.23 0.78 -17.55
N LEU A 239 3.71 0.12 -16.49
CA LEU A 239 4.38 -1.18 -16.60
C LEU A 239 3.44 -2.26 -17.14
N PHE A 240 2.19 -2.31 -16.65
CA PHE A 240 1.18 -3.25 -17.14
C PHE A 240 0.86 -3.02 -18.62
N ASP A 241 0.69 -1.77 -19.03
CA ASP A 241 0.44 -1.43 -20.43
C ASP A 241 1.60 -1.86 -21.32
N MET A 242 2.84 -1.65 -20.87
CA MET A 242 4.05 -2.09 -21.58
C MET A 242 4.09 -3.61 -21.76
N VAL A 243 3.78 -4.37 -20.71
CA VAL A 243 3.75 -5.84 -20.77
C VAL A 243 2.62 -6.34 -21.68
N ILE A 244 1.43 -5.76 -21.58
CA ILE A 244 0.29 -6.11 -22.44
C ILE A 244 0.63 -5.85 -23.90
N VAL A 245 1.19 -4.68 -24.21
CA VAL A 245 1.64 -4.33 -25.56
C VAL A 245 2.69 -5.33 -26.04
N LEU A 246 3.71 -5.65 -25.26
CA LEU A 246 4.76 -6.59 -25.65
C LEU A 246 4.21 -8.00 -25.93
N LEU A 247 3.25 -8.48 -25.13
CA LEU A 247 2.61 -9.79 -25.31
C LEU A 247 1.68 -9.83 -26.54
N THR A 248 1.00 -8.72 -26.83
CA THR A 248 0.04 -8.62 -27.95
C THR A 248 0.71 -8.22 -29.28
N LEU A 249 1.90 -7.63 -29.24
CA LEU A 249 2.68 -7.20 -30.39
C LEU A 249 2.84 -8.25 -31.50
N PRO A 250 3.20 -9.53 -31.25
CA PRO A 250 3.35 -10.51 -32.33
C PRO A 250 2.02 -10.77 -33.07
N LEU A 251 0.91 -10.81 -32.34
CA LEU A 251 -0.42 -11.01 -32.92
C LEU A 251 -0.84 -9.80 -33.77
N VAL A 252 -0.66 -8.58 -33.23
CA VAL A 252 -1.00 -7.34 -33.93
C VAL A 252 -0.15 -7.18 -35.18
N LEU A 253 1.15 -7.51 -35.13
CA LEU A 253 2.02 -7.49 -36.32
C LEU A 253 1.54 -8.41 -37.43
N ILE A 254 1.04 -9.61 -37.11
CA ILE A 254 0.47 -10.53 -38.11
C ILE A 254 -0.74 -9.88 -38.79
N VAL A 255 -1.65 -9.30 -38.00
CA VAL A 255 -2.84 -8.62 -38.54
C VAL A 255 -2.42 -7.43 -39.42
N CYS A 256 -1.47 -6.62 -38.98
CA CYS A 256 -0.93 -5.50 -39.76
C CYS A 256 -0.22 -5.95 -41.04
N ALA A 257 0.48 -7.09 -41.02
CA ALA A 257 1.12 -7.64 -42.21
C ALA A 257 0.07 -8.10 -43.24
N VAL A 258 -0.99 -8.79 -42.79
CA VAL A 258 -2.09 -9.22 -43.66
C VAL A 258 -2.79 -8.01 -44.26
N THR A 259 -3.11 -6.97 -43.47
CA THR A 259 -3.74 -5.77 -44.02
C THR A 259 -2.83 -5.02 -44.99
N ALA A 260 -1.53 -4.93 -44.72
CA ALA A 260 -0.57 -4.35 -45.65
C ALA A 260 -0.50 -5.10 -46.99
N VAL A 261 -0.52 -6.43 -46.96
CA VAL A 261 -0.57 -7.26 -48.18
C VAL A 261 -1.87 -7.02 -48.95
N CYS A 262 -3.02 -7.02 -48.28
CA CYS A 262 -4.31 -6.74 -48.93
C CYS A 262 -4.35 -5.36 -49.59
N ILE A 263 -3.84 -4.32 -48.91
CA ILE A 263 -3.74 -2.96 -49.48
C ILE A 263 -2.84 -2.96 -50.70
N ARG A 264 -1.69 -3.66 -50.65
CA ARG A 264 -0.76 -3.70 -51.77
C ARG A 264 -1.37 -4.41 -52.98
N LEU A 265 -2.12 -5.50 -52.77
CA LEU A 265 -2.84 -6.20 -53.84
C LEU A 265 -3.93 -5.31 -54.47
N ASP A 266 -4.73 -4.59 -53.68
CA ASP A 266 -5.74 -3.66 -54.22
C ASP A 266 -5.10 -2.52 -55.01
N SER A 267 -3.99 -1.97 -54.51
CA SER A 267 -3.25 -0.91 -55.20
C SER A 267 -2.65 -1.37 -56.54
N LEU A 268 -2.18 -2.63 -56.62
CA LEU A 268 -1.68 -3.24 -57.86
C LEU A 268 -2.81 -3.42 -58.88
N VAL A 269 -3.96 -3.95 -58.45
CA VAL A 269 -5.14 -4.11 -59.31
C VAL A 269 -5.61 -2.77 -59.88
N ARG A 270 -5.63 -1.71 -59.04
CA ARG A 270 -6.06 -0.36 -59.46
C ARG A 270 -5.11 0.30 -60.48
N SER A 271 -3.85 -0.12 -60.54
CA SER A 271 -2.87 0.38 -61.52
C SER A 271 -3.02 -0.21 -62.93
N CYS A 272 -3.68 -1.37 -63.06
CA CYS A 272 -3.91 -2.05 -64.35
C CYS A 272 -5.20 -1.60 -65.06
N ILE A 273 -6.07 -0.83 -64.40
CA ILE A 273 -7.30 -0.31 -65.02
C ILE A 273 -7.00 1.07 -65.62
N PRO A 274 -7.06 1.25 -66.96
CA PRO A 274 -6.90 2.57 -67.56
C PRO A 274 -8.03 3.48 -67.06
N ARG A 275 -7.67 4.58 -66.39
CA ARG A 275 -8.65 5.59 -65.97
C ARG A 275 -9.29 6.21 -67.22
N PRO A 276 -10.63 6.25 -67.35
CA PRO A 276 -11.24 7.14 -68.32
C PRO A 276 -10.86 8.58 -67.94
N ALA A 277 -10.37 9.33 -68.93
CA ALA A 277 -10.01 10.73 -68.75
C ALA A 277 -11.24 11.51 -68.27
N LEU A 278 -11.21 11.96 -67.02
CA LEU A 278 -12.18 12.92 -66.50
C LEU A 278 -11.94 14.25 -67.23
N VAL A 279 -12.83 14.54 -68.18
CA VAL A 279 -12.93 15.84 -68.85
C VAL A 279 -13.10 16.91 -67.77
N ALA A 280 -12.12 17.80 -67.68
CA ALA A 280 -12.19 18.97 -66.82
C ALA A 280 -13.28 19.90 -67.34
N ALA A 281 -14.45 19.90 -66.70
CA ALA A 281 -15.49 20.89 -66.92
C ALA A 281 -15.03 22.22 -66.31
N THR A 282 -14.32 23.03 -67.10
CA THR A 282 -14.10 24.45 -66.84
C THR A 282 -15.41 25.21 -67.08
N GLY A 283 -16.11 25.59 -66.03
CA GLY A 283 -17.22 26.53 -66.06
C GLY A 283 -17.07 27.55 -64.92
N PRO A 284 -17.21 28.86 -65.18
CA PRO A 284 -16.98 29.89 -64.16
C PRO A 284 -18.15 29.97 -63.17
N LEU A 285 -17.82 30.06 -61.88
CA LEU A 285 -18.78 30.36 -60.81
C LEU A 285 -19.28 31.80 -60.93
N PRO A 286 -20.61 32.08 -60.91
CA PRO A 286 -21.11 33.44 -60.84
C PRO A 286 -21.08 33.93 -59.39
N TYR A 287 -20.20 34.87 -59.08
CA TYR A 287 -20.33 35.73 -57.91
C TYR A 287 -21.33 36.84 -58.23
N THR A 288 -22.58 36.69 -57.80
CA THR A 288 -23.52 37.81 -57.72
C THR A 288 -23.42 38.48 -56.35
N SER A 289 -23.08 39.76 -56.40
CA SER A 289 -23.15 40.76 -55.34
C SER A 289 -24.53 40.82 -54.66
N PHE A 290 -24.55 41.09 -53.36
CA PHE A 290 -25.51 42.05 -52.80
C PHE A 290 -24.88 42.73 -51.58
N ALA A 291 -24.57 44.02 -51.77
CA ALA A 291 -24.31 44.99 -50.72
C ALA A 291 -25.43 46.04 -50.84
N ALA A 292 -26.15 46.28 -49.74
CA ALA A 292 -26.81 47.52 -49.32
C ALA A 292 -27.72 47.21 -48.13
#